data_AF-A0A954HGL3-F1
#
_entry.id   AF-A0A954HGL3-F1
#
_cell.length_a   1.000
_cell.length_b   1.000
_cell.length_c   1.000
_cell.angle_alpha   90.00
_cell.angle_beta   90.00
_cell.angle_gamma   90.00
#
_symmetry.space_group_name_H-M   'P 1'
#
loop_
_entity.id
_entity.type
_entity.pdbx_description
1 polymer ?
#
loop_
_entity_poly.entity_id
_entity_poly.type
_entity_poly.pdbx_seq_one_letter_code
_entity_poly.pdbx_strand_id
1 'polypeptide(L)'
;MLSVLRKFVFALLLAGVAVSVAVGDEITTGSAVGILQEQPPAPPQGFNTAAAAMLAVQTGKVKLVAMPPGDEIEEQRNVEYGRVGEHSLKLNLYAPKERTEPLPGIIMIHGGAWKAGRKEDYAFYGRKLASKGYVVASIDYRLSQEAVFPAAIQDCKCAVRWMRANAKDLGVNPEVIGVGGGSAGGHLAMMVGYCQNVPEFEGDGGHANVSSNVQCVVNLYGPYDLTTEFVRNNPFARQVVGEFLGASVKENRSLCLKASPAKYLTSEAPPTLILHGTVDDIVPINQSDLLSQRLKEVDVPYIYDRLPGWPHAMDLSQDVNDRCVWFMERFFDQYLKQSPN
;
A
#
# COMPACT_ATOMS: atom_id res chain seq x y z
N MET A 1 -16.00 -14.41 -5.71
CA MET A 1 -15.24 -13.30 -5.09
C MET A 1 -15.50 -13.19 -3.58
N LEU A 2 -16.74 -13.05 -3.11
CA LEU A 2 -17.06 -12.99 -1.66
C LEU A 2 -16.62 -14.23 -0.84
N SER A 3 -16.58 -15.43 -1.43
CA SER A 3 -16.20 -16.66 -0.70
C SER A 3 -14.70 -16.78 -0.43
N VAL A 4 -13.85 -16.11 -1.22
CA VAL A 4 -12.39 -16.13 -1.05
C VAL A 4 -11.95 -15.03 -0.08
N LEU A 5 -12.59 -13.85 -0.17
CA LEU A 5 -12.42 -12.76 0.80
C LEU A 5 -12.84 -13.20 2.22
N ARG A 6 -13.96 -13.93 2.34
CA ARG A 6 -14.42 -14.51 3.62
C ARG A 6 -13.44 -15.51 4.23
N LYS A 7 -12.75 -16.32 3.41
CA LYS A 7 -11.80 -17.33 3.91
C LYS A 7 -10.48 -16.71 4.38
N PHE A 8 -10.03 -15.62 3.75
CA PHE A 8 -8.81 -14.92 4.14
C PHE A 8 -8.97 -14.11 5.44
N VAL A 9 -10.11 -13.42 5.60
CA VAL A 9 -10.44 -12.69 6.82
C VAL A 9 -10.57 -13.63 8.04
N PHE A 10 -11.00 -14.88 7.83
CA PHE A 10 -11.18 -15.87 8.91
C PHE A 10 -9.86 -16.49 9.43
N ALA A 11 -8.78 -16.48 8.66
CA ALA A 11 -7.53 -17.15 9.03
C ALA A 11 -6.60 -16.32 9.95
N LEU A 12 -6.91 -15.04 10.20
CA LEU A 12 -6.05 -14.13 10.99
C LEU A 12 -6.42 -13.99 12.47
N LEU A 13 -7.51 -14.59 12.96
CA LEU A 13 -8.17 -14.15 14.22
C LEU A 13 -8.22 -15.19 15.34
N LEU A 14 -7.09 -15.54 15.95
CA LEU A 14 -7.07 -16.15 17.29
C LEU A 14 -5.88 -15.68 18.13
N ALA A 15 -5.96 -14.43 18.63
CA ALA A 15 -5.34 -13.98 19.89
C ALA A 15 -5.75 -12.53 20.19
N GLY A 16 -6.90 -12.32 20.83
CA GLY A 16 -7.34 -10.98 21.24
C GLY A 16 -6.98 -10.67 22.70
N VAL A 17 -6.35 -9.52 22.94
CA VAL A 17 -6.34 -8.83 24.24
C VAL A 17 -6.94 -7.44 23.99
N ALA A 18 -7.97 -7.07 24.76
CA ALA A 18 -8.69 -5.81 24.59
C ALA A 18 -7.97 -4.66 25.31
N VAL A 19 -7.78 -3.54 24.61
CA VAL A 19 -7.38 -2.25 25.20
C VAL A 19 -8.34 -1.17 24.68
N SER A 20 -8.86 -0.34 25.58
CA SER A 20 -9.74 0.80 25.29
C SER A 20 -8.91 2.03 24.88
N VAL A 21 -9.28 2.69 23.78
CA VAL A 21 -8.65 3.96 23.32
C VAL A 21 -9.75 4.98 23.00
N ALA A 22 -9.53 6.22 23.46
CA ALA A 22 -10.44 7.35 23.27
C ALA A 22 -10.52 7.80 21.80
N VAL A 23 -11.69 8.32 21.42
CA VAL A 23 -12.05 8.72 20.05
C VAL A 23 -11.79 10.22 19.88
N GLY A 24 -10.84 10.57 19.02
CA GLY A 24 -10.62 11.93 18.50
C GLY A 24 -10.09 11.82 17.07
N ASP A 25 -10.53 12.73 16.19
CA ASP A 25 -10.10 12.79 14.79
C ASP A 25 -8.65 13.32 14.75
N GLU A 26 -7.66 12.45 14.62
CA GLU A 26 -6.26 12.83 14.57
C GLU A 26 -5.72 12.73 13.14
N ILE A 27 -6.05 13.72 12.30
CA ILE A 27 -5.29 13.97 11.07
C ILE A 27 -4.05 14.78 11.45
N THR A 28 -2.86 14.23 11.19
CA THR A 28 -1.59 14.95 11.35
C THR A 28 -0.99 15.25 9.99
N THR A 29 -0.55 16.48 9.77
CA THR A 29 0.19 16.87 8.57
C THR A 29 1.58 17.36 8.92
N GLY A 30 2.55 16.96 8.09
CA GLY A 30 3.86 17.62 8.04
C GLY A 30 3.80 18.89 7.18
N SER A 31 4.83 19.12 6.37
CA SER A 31 4.90 20.21 5.40
C SER A 31 3.89 20.11 4.24
N ALA A 32 3.02 19.10 4.21
CA ALA A 32 1.98 18.87 3.19
C ALA A 32 0.69 19.71 3.41
N VAL A 33 0.82 20.96 3.87
CA VAL A 33 -0.31 21.79 4.37
C VAL A 33 -1.33 22.13 3.27
N GLY A 34 -0.92 22.15 1.98
CA GLY A 34 -1.78 22.53 0.86
C GLY A 34 -2.91 21.53 0.52
N ILE A 35 -2.78 20.26 0.92
CA ILE A 35 -3.70 19.18 0.49
C ILE A 35 -5.03 19.20 1.27
N LEU A 36 -5.06 19.82 2.45
CA LEU A 36 -6.25 19.91 3.31
C LEU A 36 -7.03 21.22 3.16
N GLN A 37 -6.92 21.91 2.02
CA GLN A 37 -7.75 23.10 1.77
C GLN A 37 -9.26 22.78 1.75
N GLU A 38 -9.61 21.52 1.50
CA GLU A 38 -10.97 20.98 1.62
C GLU A 38 -11.08 20.05 2.83
N GLN A 39 -12.23 20.05 3.50
CA GLN A 39 -12.47 19.12 4.60
C GLN A 39 -12.66 17.68 4.07
N PRO A 40 -11.98 16.68 4.65
CA PRO A 40 -12.22 15.28 4.32
C PRO A 40 -13.63 14.85 4.72
N PRO A 41 -14.22 13.83 4.05
CA PRO A 41 -15.46 13.21 4.48
C PRO A 41 -15.30 12.76 5.93
N ALA A 42 -16.26 13.05 6.81
CA ALA A 42 -16.15 12.70 8.22
C ALA A 42 -15.74 11.23 8.42
N PRO A 43 -14.86 10.91 9.39
CA PRO A 43 -14.45 9.53 9.61
C PRO A 43 -15.68 8.68 9.96
N PRO A 44 -15.88 7.53 9.29
CA PRO A 44 -17.00 6.65 9.60
C PRO A 44 -16.95 6.18 11.06
N GLN A 45 -18.10 6.01 11.69
CA GLN A 45 -18.17 5.54 13.08
C GLN A 45 -17.40 4.22 13.24
N GLY A 46 -16.35 4.26 14.06
CA GLY A 46 -15.53 3.09 14.37
C GLY A 46 -16.11 2.20 15.47
N PHE A 47 -15.31 1.21 15.83
CA PHE A 47 -15.62 0.16 16.80
C PHE A 47 -14.59 0.13 17.93
N ASN A 48 -14.99 -0.32 19.12
CA ASN A 48 -14.09 -0.40 20.26
C ASN A 48 -13.02 -1.49 20.10
N THR A 49 -13.23 -2.49 19.23
CA THR A 49 -12.30 -3.60 18.98
C THR A 49 -12.43 -4.11 17.54
N ALA A 50 -11.38 -4.77 17.03
CA ALA A 50 -11.42 -5.47 15.75
C ALA A 50 -12.53 -6.55 15.69
N ALA A 51 -12.77 -7.26 16.78
CA ALA A 51 -13.83 -8.25 16.88
C ALA A 51 -15.23 -7.63 16.70
N ALA A 52 -15.47 -6.44 17.27
CA ALA A 52 -16.74 -5.74 17.11
C ALA A 52 -16.94 -5.27 15.66
N ALA A 53 -15.90 -4.76 15.00
CA ALA A 53 -15.93 -4.39 13.60
C ALA A 53 -16.26 -5.60 12.69
N MET A 54 -15.63 -6.75 12.94
CA MET A 54 -15.89 -8.00 12.22
C MET A 54 -17.34 -8.45 12.37
N LEU A 55 -17.89 -8.39 13.59
CA LEU A 55 -19.30 -8.72 13.83
C LEU A 55 -20.23 -7.76 13.07
N ALA A 56 -19.88 -6.47 12.99
CA ALA A 56 -20.65 -5.49 12.23
C ALA A 56 -20.64 -5.78 10.72
N VAL A 57 -19.52 -6.25 10.17
CA VAL A 57 -19.46 -6.75 8.78
C VAL A 57 -20.35 -7.99 8.60
N GLN A 58 -20.26 -8.97 9.50
CA GLN A 58 -21.03 -10.22 9.42
C GLN A 58 -22.54 -9.99 9.50
N THR A 59 -22.97 -9.03 10.33
CA THR A 59 -24.37 -8.66 10.52
C THR A 59 -24.88 -7.66 9.48
N GLY A 60 -24.04 -7.23 8.53
CA GLY A 60 -24.40 -6.29 7.47
C GLY A 60 -24.51 -4.83 7.92
N LYS A 61 -24.10 -4.50 9.14
CA LYS A 61 -24.03 -3.12 9.64
C LYS A 61 -22.92 -2.32 8.95
N VAL A 62 -21.84 -2.99 8.57
CA VAL A 62 -20.78 -2.42 7.71
C VAL A 62 -20.96 -2.97 6.30
N LYS A 63 -21.13 -2.07 5.33
CA LYS A 63 -21.15 -2.42 3.91
C LYS A 63 -19.73 -2.64 3.43
N LEU A 64 -19.51 -3.73 2.71
CA LEU A 64 -18.24 -3.99 2.04
C LEU A 64 -18.15 -3.17 0.75
N VAL A 65 -16.94 -2.78 0.37
CA VAL A 65 -16.66 -2.04 -0.86
C VAL A 65 -17.22 -2.81 -2.06
N ALA A 66 -18.04 -2.11 -2.85
CA ALA A 66 -18.53 -2.63 -4.11
C ALA A 66 -17.50 -2.38 -5.20
N MET A 67 -17.41 -3.29 -6.17
CA MET A 67 -16.57 -3.06 -7.35
C MET A 67 -17.14 -1.86 -8.12
N PRO A 68 -16.35 -0.79 -8.35
CA PRO A 68 -16.82 0.34 -9.13
C PRO A 68 -17.21 -0.08 -10.56
N PRO A 69 -18.19 0.60 -11.19
CA PRO A 69 -18.52 0.41 -12.60
C PRO A 69 -17.28 0.55 -13.48
N GLY A 70 -17.24 -0.20 -14.58
CA GLY A 70 -16.13 -0.19 -15.54
C GLY A 70 -16.40 0.61 -16.81
N ASP A 71 -17.51 1.34 -16.88
CA ASP A 71 -18.04 1.85 -18.15
C ASP A 71 -17.14 2.93 -18.79
N GLU A 72 -16.43 3.70 -17.97
CA GLU A 72 -15.55 4.80 -18.40
C GLU A 72 -14.07 4.41 -18.49
N ILE A 73 -13.73 3.16 -18.16
CA ILE A 73 -12.34 2.68 -18.11
C ILE A 73 -12.12 1.49 -19.05
N GLU A 74 -10.89 1.35 -19.51
CA GLU A 74 -10.38 0.12 -20.09
C GLU A 74 -9.64 -0.70 -19.03
N GLU A 75 -9.79 -2.03 -19.10
CA GLU A 75 -9.15 -2.99 -18.21
C GLU A 75 -8.41 -4.03 -19.05
N GLN A 76 -7.09 -4.12 -18.89
CA GLN A 76 -6.25 -5.15 -19.51
C GLN A 76 -5.73 -6.09 -18.41
N ARG A 77 -5.97 -7.39 -18.57
CA ARG A 77 -5.63 -8.39 -17.53
C ARG A 77 -4.42 -9.20 -17.91
N ASN A 78 -3.67 -9.62 -16.89
CA ASN A 78 -2.53 -10.53 -17.02
C ASN A 78 -1.43 -10.02 -17.97
N VAL A 79 -1.21 -8.71 -17.99
CA VAL A 79 -0.12 -8.09 -18.74
C VAL A 79 1.20 -8.47 -18.07
N GLU A 80 2.13 -9.06 -18.82
CA GLU A 80 3.47 -9.36 -18.31
C GLU A 80 4.27 -8.06 -18.19
N TYR A 81 4.75 -7.76 -16.99
CA TYR A 81 5.57 -6.57 -16.72
C TYR A 81 7.05 -6.87 -16.54
N GLY A 82 7.39 -8.14 -16.40
CA GLY A 82 8.75 -8.59 -16.18
C GLY A 82 8.83 -10.10 -16.09
N ARG A 83 10.05 -10.60 -16.08
CA ARG A 83 10.31 -12.04 -16.01
C ARG A 83 11.62 -12.29 -15.25
N VAL A 84 11.58 -13.19 -14.29
CA VAL A 84 12.76 -13.63 -13.51
C VAL A 84 12.96 -15.12 -13.75
N GLY A 85 13.97 -15.47 -14.55
CA GLY A 85 14.11 -16.81 -15.09
C GLY A 85 12.87 -17.20 -15.91
N GLU A 86 12.19 -18.29 -15.52
CA GLU A 86 10.95 -18.74 -16.16
C GLU A 86 9.68 -18.13 -15.53
N HIS A 87 9.81 -17.38 -14.43
CA HIS A 87 8.67 -16.82 -13.72
C HIS A 87 8.19 -15.52 -14.37
N SER A 88 6.97 -15.54 -14.92
CA SER A 88 6.29 -14.38 -15.52
C SER A 88 5.61 -13.54 -14.44
N LEU A 89 6.02 -12.27 -14.32
CA LEU A 89 5.44 -11.30 -13.41
C LEU A 89 4.30 -10.54 -14.10
N LYS A 90 3.12 -10.48 -13.47
CA LYS A 90 1.88 -10.02 -14.14
C LYS A 90 1.17 -8.90 -13.39
N LEU A 91 0.50 -8.05 -14.15
CA LEU A 91 -0.36 -6.97 -13.64
C LEU A 91 -1.70 -6.92 -14.36
N ASN A 92 -2.66 -6.24 -13.73
CA ASN A 92 -3.88 -5.79 -14.36
C ASN A 92 -3.81 -4.26 -14.48
N LEU A 93 -4.02 -3.76 -15.68
CA LEU A 93 -3.99 -2.35 -16.01
C LEU A 93 -5.41 -1.81 -16.05
N TYR A 94 -5.63 -0.66 -15.43
CA TYR A 94 -6.90 0.07 -15.40
C TYR A 94 -6.63 1.51 -15.82
N ALA A 95 -7.37 2.03 -16.78
CA ALA A 95 -7.12 3.38 -17.23
C ALA A 95 -8.35 4.00 -17.95
N PRO A 96 -8.48 5.33 -18.03
CA PRO A 96 -9.59 5.97 -18.73
C PRO A 96 -9.68 5.53 -20.20
N LYS A 97 -10.89 5.33 -20.74
CA LYS A 97 -11.06 5.06 -22.18
C LYS A 97 -10.62 6.25 -23.03
N GLU A 98 -11.02 7.45 -22.61
CA GLU A 98 -10.72 8.70 -23.30
C GLU A 98 -9.55 9.42 -22.62
N ARG A 99 -8.51 9.75 -23.37
CA ARG A 99 -7.33 10.49 -22.89
C ARG A 99 -6.86 11.46 -23.96
N THR A 100 -6.71 12.71 -23.57
CA THR A 100 -6.21 13.77 -24.46
C THR A 100 -4.72 14.05 -24.26
N GLU A 101 -4.14 13.58 -23.15
CA GLU A 101 -2.75 13.80 -22.77
C GLU A 101 -2.21 12.64 -21.91
N PRO A 102 -0.88 12.48 -21.79
CA PRO A 102 -0.28 11.50 -20.89
C PRO A 102 -0.70 11.73 -19.43
N LEU A 103 -1.19 10.69 -18.77
CA LEU A 103 -1.71 10.76 -17.40
C LEU A 103 -0.69 10.25 -16.38
N PRO A 104 -0.83 10.59 -15.09
CA PRO A 104 0.00 10.00 -14.07
C PRO A 104 -0.21 8.49 -13.91
N GLY A 105 0.88 7.79 -13.62
CA GLY A 105 0.89 6.35 -13.36
C GLY A 105 0.79 6.03 -11.87
N ILE A 106 0.07 4.97 -11.51
CA ILE A 106 0.01 4.45 -10.13
C ILE A 106 0.29 2.95 -10.13
N ILE A 107 1.27 2.52 -9.33
CA ILE A 107 1.47 1.11 -9.00
C ILE A 107 0.72 0.78 -7.70
N MET A 108 -0.22 -0.15 -7.75
CA MET A 108 -0.95 -0.65 -6.59
C MET A 108 -0.47 -2.05 -6.20
N ILE A 109 -0.07 -2.21 -4.94
CA ILE A 109 0.53 -3.42 -4.41
C ILE A 109 -0.40 -4.04 -3.36
N HIS A 110 -0.82 -5.28 -3.60
CA HIS A 110 -1.74 -5.97 -2.70
C HIS A 110 -1.07 -6.38 -1.37
N GLY A 111 -1.87 -6.44 -0.31
CA GLY A 111 -1.50 -7.04 0.97
C GLY A 111 -1.48 -8.57 0.94
N GLY A 112 -1.55 -9.20 2.12
CA GLY A 112 -1.55 -10.66 2.23
C GLY A 112 -0.31 -11.24 2.92
N ALA A 113 0.31 -10.46 3.80
CA ALA A 113 1.45 -10.88 4.62
C ALA A 113 2.61 -11.49 3.82
N TRP A 114 2.84 -10.96 2.61
CA TRP A 114 3.81 -11.43 1.60
C TRP A 114 3.63 -12.88 1.13
N LYS A 115 2.70 -13.64 1.71
CA LYS A 115 2.50 -15.08 1.45
C LYS A 115 1.30 -15.38 0.57
N ALA A 116 0.47 -14.37 0.30
CA ALA A 116 -0.78 -14.48 -0.41
C ALA A 116 -1.19 -13.12 -1.02
N GLY A 117 -2.33 -13.14 -1.71
CA GLY A 117 -2.90 -12.00 -2.41
C GLY A 117 -2.66 -12.10 -3.92
N ARG A 118 -3.26 -11.17 -4.65
CA ARG A 118 -3.15 -11.07 -6.11
C ARG A 118 -3.55 -9.69 -6.60
N LYS A 119 -3.11 -9.33 -7.80
CA LYS A 119 -3.47 -8.10 -8.51
C LYS A 119 -4.98 -7.83 -8.62
N GLU A 120 -5.84 -8.85 -8.60
CA GLU A 120 -7.30 -8.65 -8.62
C GLU A 120 -7.84 -8.08 -7.30
N ASP A 121 -7.15 -8.30 -6.18
CA ASP A 121 -7.66 -7.89 -4.87
C ASP A 121 -7.78 -6.37 -4.76
N TYR A 122 -6.99 -5.62 -5.54
CA TYR A 122 -6.96 -4.15 -5.55
C TYR A 122 -7.65 -3.55 -6.78
N ALA A 123 -8.44 -4.36 -7.52
CA ALA A 123 -9.19 -3.89 -8.67
C ALA A 123 -10.15 -2.74 -8.32
N PHE A 124 -10.69 -2.68 -7.09
CA PHE A 124 -11.57 -1.57 -6.68
C PHE A 124 -10.81 -0.23 -6.64
N TYR A 125 -9.56 -0.21 -6.16
CA TYR A 125 -8.69 0.97 -6.28
C TYR A 125 -8.34 1.24 -7.73
N GLY A 126 -7.96 0.21 -8.49
CA GLY A 126 -7.64 0.32 -9.91
C GLY A 126 -8.73 1.03 -10.70
N ARG A 127 -9.98 0.58 -10.57
CA ARG A 127 -11.12 1.20 -11.27
C ARG A 127 -11.43 2.60 -10.77
N LYS A 128 -11.43 2.80 -9.45
CA LYS A 128 -11.79 4.09 -8.85
C LYS A 128 -10.78 5.16 -9.23
N LEU A 129 -9.48 4.88 -9.10
CA LEU A 129 -8.42 5.82 -9.48
C LEU A 129 -8.38 6.01 -11.00
N ALA A 130 -8.59 4.95 -11.80
CA ALA A 130 -8.71 5.12 -13.26
C ALA A 130 -9.84 6.08 -13.64
N SER A 131 -11.03 6.00 -13.02
CA SER A 131 -12.10 6.98 -13.25
C SER A 131 -11.77 8.42 -12.82
N LYS A 132 -10.64 8.63 -12.13
CA LYS A 132 -10.14 9.94 -11.70
C LYS A 132 -8.97 10.46 -12.55
N GLY A 133 -8.72 9.84 -13.71
CA GLY A 133 -7.69 10.29 -14.65
C GLY A 133 -6.28 9.78 -14.31
N TYR A 134 -6.18 8.53 -13.86
CA TYR A 134 -4.91 7.85 -13.58
C TYR A 134 -4.78 6.58 -14.42
N VAL A 135 -3.56 6.21 -14.79
CA VAL A 135 -3.26 4.86 -15.30
C VAL A 135 -2.76 4.02 -14.14
N VAL A 136 -3.50 2.98 -13.79
CA VAL A 136 -3.23 2.18 -12.59
C VAL A 136 -2.84 0.77 -12.98
N ALA A 137 -1.68 0.32 -12.51
CA ALA A 137 -1.27 -1.07 -12.57
C ALA A 137 -1.38 -1.70 -11.18
N SER A 138 -2.29 -2.65 -11.03
CA SER A 138 -2.31 -3.54 -9.86
C SER A 138 -1.44 -4.76 -10.17
N ILE A 139 -0.45 -5.06 -9.32
CA ILE A 139 0.61 -6.02 -9.66
C ILE A 139 0.55 -7.26 -8.79
N ASP A 140 0.91 -8.42 -9.35
CA ASP A 140 1.39 -9.57 -8.59
C ASP A 140 2.89 -9.38 -8.30
N TYR A 141 3.38 -9.95 -7.20
CA TYR A 141 4.80 -10.08 -6.88
C TYR A 141 5.06 -11.49 -6.35
N ARG A 142 6.30 -11.99 -6.46
CA ARG A 142 6.64 -13.32 -5.94
C ARG A 142 6.38 -13.39 -4.45
N LEU A 143 5.57 -14.36 -4.06
CA LEU A 143 5.17 -14.55 -2.67
C LEU A 143 6.32 -15.22 -1.88
N SER A 144 6.32 -15.09 -0.56
CA SER A 144 7.38 -15.62 0.33
C SER A 144 7.63 -17.13 0.20
N GLN A 145 6.61 -17.87 -0.26
CA GLN A 145 6.69 -19.31 -0.53
C GLN A 145 7.37 -19.63 -1.87
N GLU A 146 7.46 -18.66 -2.78
CA GLU A 146 8.09 -18.76 -4.10
C GLU A 146 9.53 -18.21 -4.05
N ALA A 147 9.71 -17.07 -3.40
CA ALA A 147 11.01 -16.44 -3.21
C ALA A 147 11.01 -15.55 -1.95
N VAL A 148 12.08 -15.65 -1.16
CA VAL A 148 12.27 -14.84 0.05
C VAL A 148 12.76 -13.43 -0.30
N PHE A 149 12.72 -12.52 0.66
CA PHE A 149 13.29 -11.18 0.55
C PHE A 149 14.75 -11.24 0.00
N PRO A 150 15.12 -10.41 -1.00
CA PRO A 150 14.41 -9.22 -1.49
C PRO A 150 13.54 -9.42 -2.75
N ALA A 151 13.13 -10.64 -3.10
CA ALA A 151 12.41 -10.89 -4.36
C ALA A 151 11.16 -10.02 -4.57
N ALA A 152 10.30 -9.89 -3.55
CA ALA A 152 9.06 -9.12 -3.68
C ALA A 152 9.31 -7.62 -3.98
N ILE A 153 10.29 -6.97 -3.34
CA ILE A 153 10.61 -5.56 -3.62
C ILE A 153 11.22 -5.40 -5.02
N GLN A 154 12.04 -6.36 -5.47
CA GLN A 154 12.60 -6.37 -6.81
C GLN A 154 11.51 -6.42 -7.88
N ASP A 155 10.48 -7.23 -7.65
CA ASP A 155 9.32 -7.34 -8.55
C ASP A 155 8.52 -6.04 -8.57
N CYS A 156 8.26 -5.42 -7.41
CA CYS A 156 7.58 -4.13 -7.35
C CYS A 156 8.36 -3.02 -8.07
N LYS A 157 9.68 -2.96 -7.92
CA LYS A 157 10.53 -2.00 -8.66
C LYS A 157 10.54 -2.30 -10.16
N CYS A 158 10.52 -3.57 -10.55
CA CYS A 158 10.37 -3.96 -11.96
C CYS A 158 9.06 -3.42 -12.57
N ALA A 159 7.95 -3.45 -11.83
CA ALA A 159 6.69 -2.88 -12.31
C ALA A 159 6.75 -1.36 -12.55
N VAL A 160 7.44 -0.61 -11.67
CA VAL A 160 7.68 0.82 -11.86
C VAL A 160 8.51 1.06 -13.13
N ARG A 161 9.61 0.31 -13.31
CA ARG A 161 10.44 0.41 -14.51
C ARG A 161 9.68 0.05 -15.77
N TRP A 162 8.85 -0.98 -15.74
CA TRP A 162 8.00 -1.39 -16.85
C TRP A 162 7.02 -0.29 -17.24
N MET A 163 6.29 0.28 -16.27
CA MET A 163 5.33 1.35 -16.56
C MET A 163 6.03 2.56 -17.19
N ARG A 164 7.20 2.95 -16.65
CA ARG A 164 8.02 4.04 -17.17
C ARG A 164 8.56 3.75 -18.58
N ALA A 165 9.04 2.53 -18.82
CA ALA A 165 9.59 2.11 -20.11
C ALA A 165 8.52 2.07 -21.22
N ASN A 166 7.29 1.71 -20.87
CA ASN A 166 6.16 1.59 -21.79
C ASN A 166 5.24 2.83 -21.77
N ALA A 167 5.68 3.93 -21.16
CA ALA A 167 4.83 5.08 -20.85
C ALA A 167 4.13 5.67 -22.09
N LYS A 168 4.82 5.71 -23.23
CA LYS A 168 4.25 6.19 -24.50
C LYS A 168 3.03 5.36 -24.94
N ASP A 169 3.15 4.04 -24.90
CA ASP A 169 2.09 3.12 -25.35
C ASP A 169 0.94 3.04 -24.34
N LEU A 170 1.26 3.26 -23.05
CA LEU A 170 0.28 3.28 -21.97
C LEU A 170 -0.45 4.63 -21.84
N GLY A 171 -0.01 5.68 -22.54
CA GLY A 171 -0.50 7.05 -22.32
C GLY A 171 -0.19 7.56 -20.91
N VAL A 172 0.99 7.21 -20.38
CA VAL A 172 1.48 7.61 -19.06
C VAL A 172 2.55 8.68 -19.21
N ASN A 173 2.58 9.65 -18.30
CA ASN A 173 3.73 10.53 -18.15
C ASN A 173 4.82 9.81 -17.31
N PRO A 174 5.99 9.48 -17.89
CA PRO A 174 7.03 8.69 -17.22
C PRO A 174 7.66 9.38 -15.99
N GLU A 175 7.50 10.71 -15.87
CA GLU A 175 8.05 11.52 -14.79
C GLU A 175 7.18 11.56 -13.53
N VAL A 176 5.92 11.11 -13.61
CA VAL A 176 4.95 11.17 -12.50
C VAL A 176 4.29 9.81 -12.25
N ILE A 177 5.00 8.98 -11.48
CA ILE A 177 4.55 7.65 -11.06
C ILE A 177 4.49 7.60 -9.53
N GLY A 178 3.29 7.35 -8.99
CA GLY A 178 3.08 7.06 -7.58
C GLY A 178 3.05 5.56 -7.29
N VAL A 179 3.21 5.19 -6.01
CA VAL A 179 3.02 3.82 -5.54
C VAL A 179 2.13 3.79 -4.30
N GLY A 180 1.25 2.81 -4.22
CA GLY A 180 0.38 2.60 -3.07
C GLY A 180 0.18 1.13 -2.76
N GLY A 181 -0.13 0.81 -1.51
CA GLY A 181 -0.42 -0.56 -1.13
C GLY A 181 -0.92 -0.66 0.30
N GLY A 182 -1.46 -1.82 0.67
CA GLY A 182 -1.93 -2.06 2.03
C GLY A 182 -1.33 -3.26 2.72
N SER A 183 -1.18 -3.18 4.04
CA SER A 183 -0.50 -4.19 4.86
C SER A 183 0.90 -4.50 4.29
N ALA A 184 1.20 -5.76 3.94
CA ALA A 184 2.42 -6.14 3.23
C ALA A 184 2.69 -5.32 1.95
N GLY A 185 1.64 -4.93 1.22
CA GLY A 185 1.76 -4.06 0.04
C GLY A 185 2.10 -2.62 0.40
N GLY A 186 1.64 -2.12 1.55
CA GLY A 186 2.00 -0.80 2.09
C GLY A 186 3.47 -0.77 2.54
N HIS A 187 3.94 -1.87 3.14
CA HIS A 187 5.36 -2.10 3.38
C HIS A 187 6.18 -2.06 2.09
N LEU A 188 5.77 -2.81 1.06
CA LEU A 188 6.47 -2.83 -0.23
C LEU A 188 6.42 -1.46 -0.94
N ALA A 189 5.31 -0.72 -0.85
CA ALA A 189 5.18 0.63 -1.38
C ALA A 189 6.18 1.60 -0.72
N MET A 190 6.29 1.58 0.61
CA MET A 190 7.30 2.35 1.33
C MET A 190 8.72 1.91 0.97
N MET A 191 8.97 0.61 0.85
CA MET A 191 10.28 0.11 0.44
C MET A 191 10.66 0.58 -0.97
N VAL A 192 9.74 0.56 -1.93
CA VAL A 192 9.95 1.12 -3.28
C VAL A 192 10.30 2.60 -3.21
N GLY A 193 9.53 3.38 -2.43
CA GLY A 193 9.71 4.82 -2.30
C GLY A 193 10.98 5.24 -1.57
N TYR A 194 11.40 4.52 -0.52
CA TYR A 194 12.53 4.92 0.31
C TYR A 194 13.86 4.31 -0.15
N CYS A 195 13.83 3.26 -0.97
CA CYS A 195 15.03 2.58 -1.44
C CYS A 195 15.44 2.99 -2.86
N GLN A 196 15.28 4.24 -3.26
CA GLN A 196 15.56 4.72 -4.63
C GLN A 196 16.99 4.39 -5.12
N ASN A 197 17.98 4.41 -4.21
CA ASN A 197 19.40 4.23 -4.53
C ASN A 197 20.00 2.97 -3.88
N VAL A 198 19.25 1.86 -3.85
CA VAL A 198 19.72 0.58 -3.28
C VAL A 198 19.82 -0.47 -4.41
N PRO A 199 21.00 -0.68 -5.02
CA PRO A 199 21.15 -1.57 -6.19
C PRO A 199 20.67 -3.00 -5.96
N GLU A 200 20.83 -3.52 -4.75
CA GLU A 200 20.37 -4.87 -4.38
C GLU A 200 18.86 -5.07 -4.61
N PHE A 201 18.08 -4.00 -4.52
CA PHE A 201 16.63 -4.06 -4.63
C PHE A 201 16.10 -3.81 -6.04
N GLU A 202 16.96 -3.49 -7.01
CA GLU A 202 16.51 -3.32 -8.40
C GLU A 202 16.10 -4.65 -9.03
N GLY A 203 16.83 -5.73 -8.73
CA GLY A 203 16.60 -7.05 -9.31
C GLY A 203 16.88 -7.12 -10.81
N ASP A 204 16.48 -8.22 -11.42
CA ASP A 204 16.79 -8.59 -12.81
C ASP A 204 15.55 -8.85 -13.68
N GLY A 205 14.35 -8.52 -13.17
CA GLY A 205 13.06 -8.80 -13.83
C GLY A 205 12.81 -8.07 -15.16
N GLY A 206 13.69 -7.15 -15.55
CA GLY A 206 13.61 -6.39 -16.79
C GLY A 206 13.79 -4.88 -16.62
N HIS A 207 13.96 -4.21 -17.75
CA HIS A 207 14.06 -2.75 -17.87
C HIS A 207 15.15 -2.12 -16.98
N ALA A 208 16.27 -2.80 -16.76
CA ALA A 208 17.29 -2.44 -15.77
C ALA A 208 17.91 -1.02 -15.93
N ASN A 209 17.85 -0.44 -17.14
CA ASN A 209 18.36 0.91 -17.42
C ASN A 209 17.31 2.02 -17.20
N VAL A 210 16.13 1.66 -16.73
CA VAL A 210 15.02 2.60 -16.46
C VAL A 210 14.95 2.82 -14.95
N SER A 211 14.77 4.07 -14.53
CA SER A 211 14.63 4.38 -13.10
C SER A 211 13.44 3.63 -12.50
N SER A 212 13.56 3.18 -11.24
CA SER A 212 12.44 2.67 -10.44
C SER A 212 11.93 3.69 -9.41
N ASN A 213 12.32 4.97 -9.52
CA ASN A 213 11.91 6.00 -8.57
C ASN A 213 10.43 6.34 -8.73
N VAL A 214 9.82 6.81 -7.65
CA VAL A 214 8.40 7.18 -7.56
C VAL A 214 8.28 8.55 -6.87
N GLN A 215 7.27 9.30 -7.24
CA GLN A 215 7.07 10.69 -6.83
C GLN A 215 6.32 10.81 -5.49
N CYS A 216 5.54 9.79 -5.11
CA CYS A 216 4.83 9.76 -3.84
C CYS A 216 4.48 8.33 -3.42
N VAL A 217 4.25 8.13 -2.12
CA VAL A 217 3.93 6.82 -1.51
C VAL A 217 2.60 6.90 -0.77
N VAL A 218 1.74 5.89 -0.95
CA VAL A 218 0.56 5.67 -0.11
C VAL A 218 0.72 4.38 0.69
N ASN A 219 0.78 4.52 2.01
CA ASN A 219 0.81 3.44 2.97
C ASN A 219 -0.58 3.25 3.61
N LEU A 220 -1.30 2.20 3.21
CA LEU A 220 -2.48 1.72 3.91
C LEU A 220 -2.02 0.73 5.00
N TYR A 221 -1.88 1.18 6.25
CA TYR A 221 -1.62 0.34 7.43
C TYR A 221 -0.50 -0.73 7.29
N GLY A 222 0.56 -0.43 6.53
CA GLY A 222 1.72 -1.31 6.33
C GLY A 222 2.75 -1.23 7.45
N PRO A 223 3.48 -2.32 7.76
CA PRO A 223 4.54 -2.31 8.76
C PRO A 223 5.75 -1.50 8.28
N TYR A 224 6.23 -0.60 9.12
CA TYR A 224 7.34 0.33 8.87
C TYR A 224 8.67 -0.16 9.46
N ASP A 225 8.62 -0.83 10.61
CA ASP A 225 9.76 -1.45 11.29
C ASP A 225 9.47 -2.89 11.73
N LEU A 226 10.16 -3.83 11.09
CA LEU A 226 10.12 -5.26 11.36
C LEU A 226 11.00 -5.67 12.56
N THR A 227 11.68 -4.73 13.23
CA THR A 227 12.53 -5.03 14.41
C THR A 227 11.80 -4.89 15.76
N THR A 228 10.55 -4.45 15.74
CA THR A 228 9.74 -4.16 16.94
C THR A 228 9.50 -5.40 17.81
N GLU A 229 9.27 -5.18 19.11
CA GLU A 229 8.90 -6.25 20.05
C GLU A 229 7.60 -6.96 19.64
N PHE A 230 6.65 -6.23 19.03
CA PHE A 230 5.43 -6.83 18.52
C PHE A 230 5.75 -7.91 17.47
N VAL A 231 6.56 -7.58 16.45
CA VAL A 231 6.95 -8.54 15.41
C VAL A 231 7.73 -9.72 16.00
N ARG A 232 8.57 -9.47 17.02
CA ARG A 232 9.37 -10.53 17.66
C ARG A 232 8.55 -11.50 18.50
N ASN A 233 7.51 -11.01 19.18
CA ASN A 233 6.82 -11.76 20.22
C ASN A 233 5.42 -12.23 19.81
N ASN A 234 4.74 -11.54 18.89
CA ASN A 234 3.47 -12.00 18.33
C ASN A 234 3.70 -13.22 17.42
N PRO A 235 3.09 -14.39 17.69
CA PRO A 235 3.35 -15.61 16.92
C PRO A 235 3.04 -15.47 15.42
N PHE A 236 1.94 -14.80 15.08
CA PHE A 236 1.52 -14.61 13.70
C PHE A 236 2.50 -13.69 12.95
N ALA A 237 2.80 -12.51 13.52
CA ALA A 237 3.73 -11.57 12.91
C ALA A 237 5.13 -12.18 12.75
N ARG A 238 5.62 -12.88 13.79
CA ARG A 238 6.91 -13.57 13.75
C ARG A 238 6.98 -14.62 12.64
N GLN A 239 5.90 -15.38 12.45
CA GLN A 239 5.84 -16.40 11.42
C GLN A 239 5.91 -15.76 10.02
N VAL A 240 5.00 -14.83 9.71
CA VAL A 240 4.92 -14.29 8.33
C VAL A 240 6.13 -13.44 7.96
N VAL A 241 6.72 -12.71 8.91
CA VAL A 241 7.99 -12.01 8.68
C VAL A 241 9.14 -13.01 8.53
N GLY A 242 9.18 -14.08 9.32
CA GLY A 242 10.21 -15.12 9.17
C GLY A 242 10.16 -15.83 7.82
N GLU A 243 8.95 -16.17 7.34
CA GLU A 243 8.71 -16.73 6.00
C GLU A 243 9.16 -15.75 4.92
N PHE A 244 8.78 -14.47 5.04
CA PHE A 244 9.18 -13.42 4.10
C PHE A 244 10.71 -13.26 4.02
N LEU A 245 11.40 -13.30 5.16
CA LEU A 245 12.86 -13.16 5.23
C LEU A 245 13.62 -14.44 4.88
N GLY A 246 12.97 -15.61 4.92
CA GLY A 246 13.66 -16.90 4.89
C GLY A 246 14.54 -17.16 6.11
N ALA A 247 14.27 -16.48 7.23
CA ALA A 247 15.16 -16.48 8.39
C ALA A 247 14.40 -16.25 9.70
N SER A 248 14.97 -16.74 10.81
CA SER A 248 14.45 -16.52 12.16
C SER A 248 14.48 -15.04 12.53
N VAL A 249 13.30 -14.44 12.77
CA VAL A 249 13.15 -13.04 13.21
C VAL A 249 13.91 -12.75 14.51
N LYS A 250 13.97 -13.72 15.42
CA LYS A 250 14.63 -13.55 16.72
C LYS A 250 16.15 -13.48 16.61
N GLU A 251 16.73 -14.23 15.67
CA GLU A 251 18.18 -14.35 15.50
C GLU A 251 18.74 -13.40 14.43
N ASN A 252 17.89 -12.91 13.51
CA ASN A 252 18.31 -12.15 12.33
C ASN A 252 17.83 -10.70 12.36
N ARG A 253 18.05 -9.99 13.48
CA ARG A 253 17.62 -8.59 13.63
C ARG A 253 18.16 -7.66 12.54
N SER A 254 19.40 -7.88 12.07
CA SER A 254 20.01 -7.10 10.99
C SER A 254 19.26 -7.27 9.66
N LEU A 255 18.78 -8.49 9.37
CA LEU A 255 17.96 -8.76 8.18
C LEU A 255 16.56 -8.17 8.32
N CYS A 256 15.94 -8.25 9.51
CA CYS A 256 14.69 -7.55 9.79
C CYS A 256 14.84 -6.04 9.52
N LEU A 257 15.91 -5.42 10.04
CA LEU A 257 16.20 -4.00 9.80
C LEU A 257 16.46 -3.71 8.32
N LYS A 258 17.15 -4.62 7.60
CA LYS A 258 17.38 -4.50 6.15
C LYS A 258 16.08 -4.53 5.35
N ALA A 259 15.08 -5.24 5.83
CA ALA A 259 13.74 -5.30 5.24
C ALA A 259 12.78 -4.24 5.81
N SER A 260 13.18 -3.43 6.79
CA SER A 260 12.36 -2.34 7.34
C SER A 260 12.49 -1.07 6.48
N PRO A 261 11.39 -0.46 6.02
CA PRO A 261 11.41 0.89 5.46
C PRO A 261 12.11 1.90 6.37
N ALA A 262 12.01 1.72 7.69
CA ALA A 262 12.66 2.57 8.69
C ALA A 262 14.18 2.74 8.54
N LYS A 263 14.86 1.79 7.91
CA LYS A 263 16.30 1.89 7.66
C LYS A 263 16.64 2.91 6.56
N TYR A 264 15.73 3.15 5.63
CA TYR A 264 16.01 3.89 4.39
C TYR A 264 15.34 5.27 4.33
N LEU A 265 14.47 5.59 5.30
CA LEU A 265 13.79 6.88 5.35
C LEU A 265 14.77 8.03 5.68
N THR A 266 14.98 8.89 4.70
CA THR A 266 15.82 10.10 4.74
C THR A 266 15.02 11.30 4.21
N SER A 267 15.61 12.51 4.23
CA SER A 267 14.99 13.72 3.70
C SER A 267 14.72 13.67 2.19
N GLU A 268 15.39 12.78 1.46
CA GLU A 268 15.19 12.57 0.01
C GLU A 268 14.01 11.66 -0.31
N ALA A 269 13.33 11.11 0.70
CA ALA A 269 12.17 10.26 0.48
C ALA A 269 11.01 11.05 -0.14
N PRO A 270 10.21 10.41 -1.01
CA PRO A 270 9.05 11.06 -1.59
C PRO A 270 7.98 11.33 -0.51
N PRO A 271 7.11 12.31 -0.73
CA PRO A 271 5.95 12.55 0.11
C PRO A 271 5.15 11.28 0.40
N THR A 272 4.64 11.16 1.62
CA THR A 272 3.96 9.94 2.07
C THR A 272 2.56 10.19 2.66
N LEU A 273 1.55 9.49 2.16
CA LEU A 273 0.22 9.38 2.75
C LEU A 273 0.13 8.13 3.62
N ILE A 274 -0.36 8.27 4.85
CA ILE A 274 -0.53 7.20 5.81
C ILE A 274 -2.00 7.13 6.21
N LEU A 275 -2.63 5.98 6.04
CA LEU A 275 -4.02 5.73 6.44
C LEU A 275 -4.04 4.47 7.32
N HIS A 276 -4.41 4.60 8.60
CA HIS A 276 -4.34 3.48 9.55
C HIS A 276 -5.46 3.52 10.60
N GLY A 277 -6.14 2.39 10.78
CA GLY A 277 -7.15 2.21 11.83
C GLY A 277 -6.55 2.07 13.22
N THR A 278 -7.20 2.66 14.24
CA THR A 278 -6.64 2.71 15.61
C THR A 278 -6.78 1.43 16.43
N VAL A 279 -7.56 0.45 15.95
CA VAL A 279 -7.75 -0.86 16.61
C VAL A 279 -7.21 -2.01 15.76
N ASP A 280 -6.20 -1.73 14.93
CA ASP A 280 -5.47 -2.74 14.16
C ASP A 280 -4.67 -3.67 15.08
N ASP A 281 -5.06 -4.94 15.11
CA ASP A 281 -4.47 -6.00 15.92
C ASP A 281 -3.46 -6.88 15.16
N ILE A 282 -3.25 -6.60 13.87
CA ILE A 282 -2.33 -7.32 12.99
C ILE A 282 -1.05 -6.52 12.75
N VAL A 283 -1.19 -5.24 12.42
CA VAL A 283 -0.11 -4.27 12.30
C VAL A 283 -0.42 -3.14 13.29
N PRO A 284 0.23 -3.08 14.46
CA PRO A 284 -0.12 -2.07 15.45
C PRO A 284 0.04 -0.66 14.91
N ILE A 285 -0.88 0.24 15.25
CA ILE A 285 -0.85 1.64 14.82
C ILE A 285 0.47 2.36 15.13
N ASN A 286 1.19 1.90 16.16
CA ASN A 286 2.54 2.40 16.48
C ASN A 286 3.51 2.34 15.30
N GLN A 287 3.33 1.42 14.35
CA GLN A 287 4.10 1.37 13.10
C GLN A 287 3.93 2.66 12.27
N SER A 288 2.71 3.16 12.15
CA SER A 288 2.41 4.43 11.48
C SER A 288 2.76 5.65 12.33
N ASP A 289 2.63 5.57 13.65
CA ASP A 289 3.05 6.64 14.55
C ASP A 289 4.58 6.87 14.46
N LEU A 290 5.38 5.80 14.46
CA LEU A 290 6.83 5.85 14.26
C LEU A 290 7.21 6.41 12.88
N LEU A 291 6.47 6.03 11.84
CA LEU A 291 6.67 6.55 10.49
C LEU A 291 6.40 8.07 10.44
N SER A 292 5.24 8.51 10.95
CA SER A 292 4.84 9.92 11.02
C SER A 292 5.87 10.76 11.79
N GLN A 293 6.32 10.26 12.94
CA GLN A 293 7.38 10.89 13.72
C GLN A 293 8.66 11.05 12.88
N ARG A 294 9.10 9.98 12.21
CA ARG A 294 10.34 10.03 11.43
C ARG A 294 10.22 10.96 10.23
N LEU A 295 9.10 10.93 9.49
CA LEU A 295 8.83 11.84 8.37
C LEU A 295 8.92 13.30 8.81
N LYS A 296 8.36 13.63 9.99
CA LYS A 296 8.49 14.95 10.59
C LYS A 296 9.94 15.30 10.93
N GLU A 297 10.71 14.37 11.52
CA GLU A 297 12.11 14.60 11.89
C GLU A 297 13.03 14.85 10.67
N VAL A 298 12.74 14.22 9.53
CA VAL A 298 13.52 14.39 8.28
C VAL A 298 12.90 15.37 7.30
N ASP A 299 11.85 16.09 7.71
CA ASP A 299 11.13 17.11 6.92
C ASP A 299 10.57 16.62 5.58
N VAL A 300 10.13 15.36 5.53
CA VAL A 300 9.44 14.81 4.34
C VAL A 300 7.94 15.15 4.44
N PRO A 301 7.31 15.70 3.40
CA PRO A 301 5.88 16.00 3.42
C PRO A 301 5.03 14.74 3.64
N TYR A 302 4.06 14.82 4.56
CA TYR A 302 3.17 13.69 4.81
C TYR A 302 1.78 14.11 5.29
N ILE A 303 0.84 13.20 5.09
CA ILE A 303 -0.48 13.21 5.71
C ILE A 303 -0.64 11.90 6.46
N TYR A 304 -1.11 11.96 7.69
CA TYR A 304 -1.45 10.79 8.47
C TYR A 304 -2.89 10.89 8.96
N ASP A 305 -3.75 10.04 8.42
CA ASP A 305 -5.12 9.84 8.91
C ASP A 305 -5.16 8.63 9.84
N ARG A 306 -5.37 8.89 11.13
CA ARG A 306 -5.70 7.86 12.13
C ARG A 306 -7.21 7.67 12.11
N LEU A 307 -7.69 6.50 11.68
CA LEU A 307 -9.13 6.21 11.63
C LEU A 307 -9.60 5.58 12.95
N PRO A 308 -10.31 6.33 13.82
CA PRO A 308 -10.66 5.83 15.14
C PRO A 308 -11.56 4.60 15.06
N GLY A 309 -11.20 3.54 15.77
CA GLY A 309 -12.01 2.33 15.92
C GLY A 309 -12.07 1.42 14.70
N TRP A 310 -11.24 1.63 13.69
CA TRP A 310 -11.16 0.75 12.52
C TRP A 310 -10.02 -0.28 12.66
N PRO A 311 -10.24 -1.55 12.26
CA PRO A 311 -9.25 -2.63 12.36
C PRO A 311 -8.36 -2.74 11.11
N HIS A 312 -7.51 -3.77 11.08
CA HIS A 312 -6.76 -4.14 9.87
C HIS A 312 -7.70 -4.36 8.68
N ALA A 313 -7.25 -3.95 7.48
CA ALA A 313 -8.06 -3.98 6.25
C ALA A 313 -9.36 -3.15 6.33
N MET A 314 -9.31 -2.03 7.07
CA MET A 314 -10.43 -1.09 7.24
C MET A 314 -11.06 -0.62 5.92
N ASP A 315 -10.27 -0.49 4.87
CA ASP A 315 -10.66 -0.04 3.54
C ASP A 315 -11.49 -1.06 2.74
N LEU A 316 -11.75 -2.24 3.30
CA LEU A 316 -12.80 -3.13 2.80
C LEU A 316 -14.20 -2.64 3.15
N SER A 317 -14.35 -1.75 4.14
CA SER A 317 -15.61 -1.02 4.37
C SER A 317 -15.79 0.03 3.29
N GLN A 318 -16.99 0.12 2.70
CA GLN A 318 -17.30 1.11 1.67
C GLN A 318 -17.03 2.55 2.16
N ASP A 319 -17.51 2.92 3.34
CA ASP A 319 -17.39 4.28 3.85
C ASP A 319 -15.92 4.64 4.16
N VAL A 320 -15.15 3.69 4.70
CA VAL A 320 -13.71 3.88 4.91
C VAL A 320 -12.96 3.92 3.59
N ASN A 321 -13.34 3.08 2.62
CA ASN A 321 -12.75 3.08 1.29
C ASN A 321 -12.94 4.43 0.61
N ASP A 322 -14.15 5.00 0.67
CA ASP A 322 -14.45 6.31 0.08
C ASP A 322 -13.60 7.42 0.73
N ARG A 323 -13.38 7.37 2.04
CA ARG A 323 -12.44 8.27 2.73
C ARG A 323 -10.99 8.04 2.28
N CYS A 324 -10.54 6.79 2.17
CA CYS A 324 -9.19 6.47 1.69
C CYS A 324 -8.96 6.99 0.27
N VAL A 325 -9.93 6.76 -0.63
CA VAL A 325 -9.91 7.24 -2.01
C VAL A 325 -9.89 8.76 -2.06
N TRP A 326 -10.65 9.44 -1.21
CA TRP A 326 -10.66 10.91 -1.13
C TRP A 326 -9.27 11.46 -0.82
N PHE A 327 -8.56 10.86 0.15
CA PHE A 327 -7.19 11.24 0.50
C PHE A 327 -6.21 10.89 -0.62
N MET A 328 -6.30 9.68 -1.17
CA MET A 328 -5.47 9.24 -2.29
C MET A 328 -5.60 10.18 -3.49
N GLU A 329 -6.82 10.53 -3.90
CA GLU A 329 -7.08 11.41 -5.04
C GLU A 329 -6.38 12.77 -4.86
N ARG A 330 -6.58 13.43 -3.72
CA ARG A 330 -5.97 14.75 -3.46
C ARG A 330 -4.47 14.69 -3.31
N PHE A 331 -3.98 13.64 -2.66
CA PHE A 331 -2.56 13.43 -2.49
C PHE A 331 -1.87 13.18 -3.83
N PHE A 332 -2.44 12.32 -4.68
CA PHE A 332 -1.93 12.09 -6.03
C PHE A 332 -2.09 13.31 -6.92
N ASP A 333 -3.20 14.04 -6.87
CA ASP A 333 -3.38 15.27 -7.65
C ASP A 333 -2.29 16.28 -7.31
N GLN A 334 -2.01 16.46 -6.01
CA GLN A 334 -0.97 17.38 -5.53
C GLN A 334 0.43 17.01 -6.04
N TYR A 335 0.80 15.73 -6.00
CA TYR A 335 2.19 15.31 -6.26
C TYR A 335 2.44 14.81 -7.67
N LEU A 336 1.39 14.48 -8.43
CA LEU A 336 1.51 13.87 -9.74
C LEU A 336 0.85 14.66 -10.87
N LYS A 337 -0.20 15.46 -10.59
CA LYS A 337 -0.85 16.30 -11.61
C LYS A 337 -0.39 17.75 -11.58
N GLN A 338 0.08 18.22 -10.42
CA GLN A 338 0.60 19.58 -10.25
C GLN A 338 2.12 19.68 -10.44
N SER A 339 2.79 18.65 -10.96
CA SER A 339 4.23 18.75 -11.22
C SER A 339 4.51 19.92 -12.17
N PRO A 340 5.28 20.92 -11.73
CA PRO A 340 5.42 22.20 -12.43
C PRO A 340 6.22 22.07 -13.73
N ASN A 341 5.97 23.02 -14.63
CA ASN A 341 6.80 23.36 -15.80
C ASN A 341 8.29 23.41 -15.49
#